data_AF-A0AAD7F9F6-F1
#
_entry.id   AF-A0AAD7F9F6-F1
#
_cell.length_a   1.000
_cell.length_b   1.000
_cell.length_c   1.000
_cell.angle_alpha   90.00
_cell.angle_beta   90.00
_cell.angle_gamma   90.00
#
_symmetry.space_group_name_H-M   'P 1'
#
loop_
_entity.id
_entity.type
_entity.pdbx_description
1 polymer ?
#
loop_
_entity_poly.entity_id
_entity_poly.type
_entity_poly.pdbx_seq_one_letter_code
_entity_poly.pdbx_strand_id
1 'polypeptide(L)' 'GMQQYQPTASKDTVMLGRFPRRNQFVAEYIWKKTGQKRTPKQVGSRIQQLRESYKGQECM' A
#
# COMPACT_ATOMS: atom_id res chain seq x y z
N GLY A 1 -5.02 3.78 11.70
CA GLY A 1 -5.15 4.61 10.47
C GLY A 1 -4.87 3.84 9.18
N MET A 2 -5.38 2.62 9.04
CA MET A 2 -5.48 1.87 7.76
C MET A 2 -6.95 1.45 7.50
N GLN A 3 -7.89 2.08 8.20
CA GLN A 3 -9.33 1.79 8.08
C GLN A 3 -10.05 2.79 7.15
N GLN A 4 -9.35 3.83 6.67
CA GLN A 4 -9.96 4.90 5.86
C GLN A 4 -9.60 4.84 4.38
N TYR A 5 -8.80 3.87 3.92
CA TYR A 5 -8.57 3.70 2.49
C TYR A 5 -9.68 2.86 1.87
N GLN A 6 -10.70 3.53 1.32
CA GLN A 6 -11.60 2.93 0.35
C GLN A 6 -11.04 3.20 -1.05
N PRO A 7 -10.49 2.19 -1.75
CA PRO A 7 -10.24 2.35 -3.17
C PRO A 7 -11.60 2.52 -3.86
N THR A 8 -11.76 3.59 -4.64
CA THR A 8 -12.83 3.70 -5.65
C THR A 8 -12.56 2.62 -6.70
N ALA A 9 -12.98 1.40 -6.39
CA ALA A 9 -12.69 0.25 -7.19
C ALA A 9 -13.85 0.03 -8.16
N SER A 10 -13.62 0.37 -9.42
CA SER A 10 -14.33 -0.30 -10.50
C SER A 10 -14.16 -1.81 -10.26
N LYS A 11 -15.25 -2.58 -10.31
CA LYS A 11 -15.29 -4.01 -9.91
C LYS A 11 -14.17 -4.86 -10.53
N ASP A 12 -13.69 -4.49 -11.71
CA ASP A 12 -12.56 -5.11 -12.44
C ASP A 12 -11.19 -5.00 -11.72
N THR A 13 -11.00 -3.92 -10.97
CA THR A 13 -9.73 -3.59 -10.29
C THR A 13 -9.51 -4.44 -9.04
N VAL A 14 -10.60 -4.78 -8.34
CA VAL A 14 -10.59 -5.72 -7.19
C VAL A 14 -10.38 -7.15 -7.67
N MET A 15 -11.06 -7.54 -8.76
CA MET A 15 -10.96 -8.89 -9.34
C MET A 15 -9.55 -9.26 -9.82
N LEU A 16 -8.79 -8.30 -10.37
CA LEU A 16 -7.39 -8.53 -10.78
C LEU A 16 -6.33 -8.30 -9.67
N GLY A 17 -6.74 -7.87 -8.47
CA GLY A 17 -5.80 -7.55 -7.38
C GLY A 17 -4.84 -6.38 -7.67
N ARG A 18 -5.14 -5.56 -8.70
CA ARG A 18 -4.31 -4.42 -9.11
C ARG A 18 -4.99 -3.14 -8.68
N PHE A 19 -4.37 -2.37 -7.78
CA PHE A 19 -4.91 -1.08 -7.33
C PHE A 19 -4.12 0.08 -7.95
N PRO A 20 -4.56 0.62 -9.11
CA PRO A 20 -3.89 1.76 -9.74
C PRO A 20 -3.86 2.93 -8.76
N ARG A 21 -2.73 3.63 -8.71
CA ARG A 21 -2.46 4.76 -7.79
C ARG A 21 -2.50 4.44 -6.29
N ARG A 22 -2.59 3.17 -5.86
CA ARG A 22 -2.49 2.80 -4.43
C ARG A 22 -1.26 3.41 -3.75
N ASN A 23 -0.09 3.27 -4.39
CA ASN A 23 1.15 3.74 -3.80
C ASN A 23 1.23 5.27 -3.75
N GLN A 24 0.56 5.96 -4.68
CA GLN A 24 0.45 7.42 -4.70
C GLN A 24 -0.44 7.88 -3.54
N PHE A 25 -1.61 7.26 -3.39
CA PHE A 25 -2.52 7.57 -2.28
C PHE A 25 -1.84 7.36 -0.91
N VAL A 26 -1.13 6.25 -0.73
CA VAL A 26 -0.44 5.96 0.54
C VAL A 26 0.70 6.95 0.78
N ALA A 27 1.43 7.37 -0.25
CA ALA A 27 2.46 8.40 -0.14
C ALA A 27 1.87 9.75 0.32
N GLU A 28 0.76 10.19 -0.29
CA GLU A 28 0.06 11.42 0.11
C GLU A 28 -0.50 11.32 1.53
N TYR A 29 -1.04 10.17 1.91
CA TYR A 29 -1.52 9.92 3.27
C TYR A 29 -0.40 10.00 4.31
N ILE A 30 0.78 9.43 4.02
CA ILE A 30 1.96 9.53 4.89
C ILE A 30 2.36 11.00 5.03
N TRP A 31 2.46 11.74 3.93
CA TRP A 31 2.78 13.18 3.98
C TRP A 31 1.78 13.95 4.85
N LYS A 32 0.47 13.74 4.64
CA LYS A 32 -0.59 14.41 5.40
C LYS A 32 -0.59 14.05 6.89
N LYS A 33 -0.19 12.84 7.26
CA LYS A 33 -0.21 12.35 8.64
C LYS A 33 1.08 12.56 9.41
N THR A 34 2.23 12.44 8.77
CA THR A 34 3.54 12.47 9.45
C THR A 34 4.40 13.67 9.03
N GLY A 35 4.02 14.39 7.97
CA GLY A 35 4.85 15.45 7.39
C GLY A 35 6.11 14.93 6.69
N GLN A 36 6.25 13.61 6.48
CA GLN A 36 7.42 13.04 5.80
C GLN A 36 7.11 12.76 4.33
N LYS A 37 7.96 13.24 3.42
CA LYS A 37 7.84 12.94 1.99
C LYS A 37 8.33 11.52 1.73
N ARG A 38 7.45 10.68 1.19
CA ARG A 38 7.78 9.35 0.67
C ARG A 38 7.31 9.26 -0.76
N THR A 39 8.11 8.68 -1.65
CA THR A 39 7.70 8.49 -3.04
C THR A 39 6.83 7.25 -3.16
N PRO A 40 5.95 7.17 -4.18
CA PRO A 40 5.16 5.97 -4.45
C PRO A 40 6.03 4.72 -4.64
N LYS A 41 7.25 4.87 -5.18
CA LYS A 41 8.21 3.77 -5.35
C LYS A 41 8.74 3.26 -4.01
N GLN A 42 9.09 4.16 -3.08
CA GLN A 42 9.52 3.79 -1.73
C GLN A 42 8.41 3.06 -0.96
N VAL A 43 7.18 3.55 -1.08
CA VAL A 43 6.00 2.93 -0.49
C VAL A 43 5.77 1.51 -1.04
N GLY A 44 5.82 1.36 -2.37
CA GLY A 44 5.66 0.06 -3.03
C GLY A 44 6.73 -0.96 -2.61
N SER A 45 8.00 -0.55 -2.59
CA SER A 45 9.11 -1.39 -2.15
C SER A 45 8.96 -1.82 -0.69
N ARG A 46 8.58 -0.90 0.21
CA ARG A 46 8.37 -1.25 1.62
C ARG A 46 7.20 -2.22 1.82
N ILE A 47 6.12 -2.05 1.08
CA ILE A 47 4.98 -2.98 1.09
C ILE A 47 5.41 -4.38 0.62
N GLN A 48 6.26 -4.46 -0.41
CA GLN A 48 6.78 -5.74 -0.89
C GLN A 48 7.65 -6.41 0.17
N GLN A 49 8.61 -5.68 0.75
CA GLN A 49 9.43 -6.19 1.84
C GLN A 49 8.59 -6.71 3.01
N LEU A 50 7.56 -5.95 3.42
CA LEU A 50 6.66 -6.39 4.48
C LEU A 50 5.96 -7.70 4.10
N ARG A 51 5.43 -7.81 2.88
CA ARG A 51 4.82 -9.07 2.41
C ARG A 51 5.80 -10.24 2.41
N GLU A 52 7.04 -10.01 2.00
CA GLU A 52 8.10 -11.02 2.02
C GLU A 52 8.46 -11.41 3.46
N SER A 53 8.55 -10.44 4.38
CA SER A 53 8.78 -10.69 5.81
C SER A 53 7.62 -11.44 6.48
N TYR A 54 6.36 -11.14 6.12
CA TYR A 54 5.19 -11.86 6.64
C TYR A 54 5.04 -13.26 6.03
N LYS A 55 5.49 -13.49 4.79
CA LYS A 55 5.56 -14.83 4.18
C LYS A 55 6.62 -15.74 4.80
N GLY A 56 7.59 -15.17 5.52
CA GLY A 56 8.60 -15.93 6.27
C GLY A 56 8.14 -16.41 7.66
N GLN A 57 6.90 -16.11 8.07
CA GLN A 57 6.36 -16.50 9.38
C GLN A 57 5.49 -17.77 9.34
N GLU A 58 5.58 -18.58 8.28
CA GLU A 58 5.10 -19.98 8.24
C GLU A 58 6.26 -20.98 8.43
N CYS A 59 7.18 -20.68 9.34
CA CYS A 59 8.17 -21.64 9.85
C CYS A 59 8.27 -21.51 11.38
N MET A 60 7.26 -22.04 12.07
CA MET A 60 7.33 -22.90 13.27
C MET A 60 5.92 -23.11 13.83
#